data_AF-A0A1M5RIF4-F1
#
_entry.id   AF-A0A1M5RIF4-F1
#
_cell.length_a   1.000
_cell.length_b   1.000
_cell.length_c   1.000
_cell.angle_alpha   90.00
_cell.angle_beta   90.00
_cell.angle_gamma   90.00
#
_symmetry.space_group_name_H-M   'P 1'
#
loop_
_entity.id
_entity.type
_entity.pdbx_description
1 polymer ?
#
loop_
_entity_poly.entity_id
_entity_poly.type
_entity_poly.pdbx_seq_one_letter_code
_entity_poly.pdbx_strand_id
1 'polypeptide(L)'
;MEYRIIKSPSSGTVDILFRRKGSASTIPIENYDAIGLVQGRLIDMVFAADIAEKAAGVVVEDIKGHCPQNLIMIAIFGDTSSVEAAIQEIQYKFKEAKTGEIL
;
A
#
# COMPACT_ATOMS: atom_id res chain seq x y z
N MET A 1 8.22 9.60 1.52
CA MET A 1 7.31 8.56 1.03
C MET A 1 6.58 9.12 -0.17
N GLU A 2 6.40 8.30 -1.18
CA GLU A 2 5.60 8.63 -2.36
C GLU A 2 4.28 7.87 -2.31
N TYR A 3 3.21 8.52 -2.74
CA TYR A 3 1.85 7.97 -2.74
C TYR A 3 1.23 8.13 -4.13
N ARG A 4 0.53 7.11 -4.62
CA ARG A 4 -0.32 7.18 -5.81
C ARG A 4 -1.60 6.39 -5.56
N ILE A 5 -2.73 6.87 -6.07
CA ILE A 5 -3.99 6.12 -6.08
C ILE A 5 -4.38 5.89 -7.54
N ILE A 6 -4.67 4.64 -7.86
CA ILE A 6 -5.16 4.21 -9.17
C ILE A 6 -6.60 3.77 -8.97
N LYS A 7 -7.55 4.56 -9.49
CA LYS A 7 -8.98 4.20 -9.53
C LYS A 7 -9.27 3.42 -10.80
N SER A 8 -10.14 2.42 -10.71
CA SER A 8 -10.50 1.53 -11.81
C SER A 8 -9.27 1.03 -12.58
N PRO A 9 -8.31 0.35 -11.92
CA PRO A 9 -7.05 -0.04 -12.52
C PRO A 9 -7.28 -0.93 -13.75
N SER A 10 -6.52 -0.66 -14.82
CA SER A 10 -6.56 -1.51 -16.01
C SER A 10 -6.03 -2.92 -15.70
N SER A 11 -6.49 -3.94 -16.43
CA SER A 11 -6.05 -5.33 -16.24
C SER A 11 -4.53 -5.48 -16.34
N GLY A 12 -3.89 -4.83 -17.31
CA GLY A 12 -2.42 -4.85 -17.45
C GLY A 12 -1.69 -4.25 -16.25
N THR A 13 -2.27 -3.23 -15.59
CA THR A 13 -1.72 -2.66 -14.35
C THR A 13 -1.82 -3.65 -13.19
N VAL A 14 -2.97 -4.33 -13.05
CA VAL A 14 -3.17 -5.38 -12.04
C VAL A 14 -2.18 -6.52 -12.24
N ASP A 15 -2.03 -7.00 -13.48
CA ASP A 15 -1.12 -8.09 -13.82
C ASP A 15 0.33 -7.77 -13.45
N ILE A 16 0.75 -6.51 -13.60
CA ILE A 16 2.08 -6.04 -13.21
C ILE A 16 2.28 -6.18 -11.70
N LEU A 17 1.27 -5.85 -10.90
CA LEU A 17 1.32 -5.94 -9.44
C LEU A 17 1.24 -7.39 -8.97
N PHE A 18 0.34 -8.20 -9.52
CA PHE A 18 0.14 -9.59 -9.12
C PHE A 18 1.37 -10.47 -9.42
N ARG A 19 2.14 -10.16 -10.46
CA ARG A 19 3.44 -10.83 -10.71
C ARG A 19 4.51 -10.49 -9.68
N ARG A 20 4.33 -9.42 -8.92
CA ARG A 20 5.32 -8.86 -7.98
C ARG A 20 4.87 -8.93 -6.52
N LYS A 21 3.62 -9.29 -6.26
CA LYS A 21 3.08 -9.30 -4.91
C LYS A 21 3.82 -10.29 -4.00
N GLY A 22 3.84 -9.97 -2.72
CA GLY A 22 4.56 -10.71 -1.70
C GLY A 22 3.98 -12.11 -1.50
N SER A 23 2.64 -12.20 -1.47
CA SER A 23 1.89 -13.43 -1.31
C SER A 23 1.96 -14.34 -2.54
N ALA A 24 1.81 -15.66 -2.33
CA ALA A 24 1.84 -16.64 -3.42
C ALA A 24 0.87 -16.28 -4.55
N SER A 25 1.28 -16.43 -5.81
CA SER A 25 0.45 -16.07 -6.98
C SER A 25 -0.92 -16.74 -7.02
N THR A 26 -1.08 -17.85 -6.30
CA THR A 26 -2.33 -18.60 -6.13
C THR A 26 -3.32 -17.94 -5.18
N ILE A 27 -2.92 -16.91 -4.42
CA ILE A 27 -3.79 -16.16 -3.52
C ILE A 27 -4.39 -15.00 -4.32
N PRO A 28 -5.69 -15.07 -4.70
CA PRO A 28 -6.35 -13.98 -5.39
C PRO A 28 -6.66 -12.85 -4.40
N ILE A 29 -6.64 -11.62 -4.92
CA ILE A 29 -7.22 -10.46 -4.25
C ILE A 29 -8.47 -10.13 -5.06
N GLU A 30 -9.62 -10.19 -4.40
CA GLU A 30 -10.92 -9.99 -5.04
C GLU A 30 -11.57 -8.70 -4.52
N ASN A 31 -12.61 -8.23 -5.23
CA ASN A 31 -13.48 -7.15 -4.78
C ASN A 31 -12.75 -5.82 -4.48
N TYR A 32 -11.89 -5.36 -5.40
CA TYR A 32 -11.29 -4.03 -5.35
C TYR A 32 -11.66 -3.22 -6.60
N ASP A 33 -11.79 -1.91 -6.45
CA ASP A 33 -11.94 -0.96 -7.56
C ASP A 33 -10.84 0.10 -7.57
N ALA A 34 -9.98 0.13 -6.54
CA ALA A 34 -8.86 1.04 -6.42
C ALA A 34 -7.62 0.36 -5.83
N ILE A 35 -6.46 0.94 -6.14
CA ILE A 35 -5.16 0.51 -5.63
C ILE A 35 -4.38 1.73 -5.15
N GLY A 36 -4.02 1.75 -3.87
CA GLY A 36 -3.06 2.68 -3.30
C GLY A 36 -1.65 2.12 -3.41
N LEU A 37 -0.72 2.89 -3.95
CA LEU A 37 0.70 2.55 -3.99
C LEU A 37 1.47 3.46 -3.04
N VAL A 38 2.26 2.86 -2.17
CA VAL A 38 3.10 3.58 -1.21
C VAL A 38 4.52 3.09 -1.32
N GLN A 39 5.47 4.00 -1.54
CA GLN A 39 6.89 3.67 -1.64
C GLN A 39 7.71 4.47 -0.63
N GLY A 40 8.67 3.79 0.00
CA GLY A 40 9.55 4.38 1.00
C GLY A 40 10.57 3.40 1.55
N ARG A 41 11.14 3.72 2.72
CA ARG A 41 12.11 2.85 3.39
C ARG A 41 11.41 1.61 3.96
N LEU A 42 12.12 0.49 4.09
CA LEU A 42 11.58 -0.75 4.66
C LEU A 42 10.85 -0.53 6.00
N ILE A 43 11.48 0.16 6.95
CA ILE A 43 10.87 0.44 8.26
C ILE A 43 9.58 1.26 8.13
N ASP A 44 9.56 2.25 7.23
CA ASP A 44 8.40 3.10 7.01
C ASP A 44 7.27 2.28 6.36
N MET A 45 7.59 1.37 5.44
CA MET A 45 6.57 0.57 4.76
C MET A 45 5.94 -0.48 5.67
N VAL A 46 6.71 -1.08 6.58
CA VAL A 46 6.14 -2.01 7.59
C VAL A 46 5.17 -1.26 8.51
N PHE A 47 5.53 -0.04 8.94
CA PHE A 47 4.64 0.80 9.75
C PHE A 47 3.39 1.24 8.96
N ALA A 48 3.56 1.65 7.69
CA ALA A 48 2.45 2.02 6.82
C ALA A 48 1.50 0.85 6.52
N ALA A 49 2.05 -0.37 6.37
CA ALA A 49 1.26 -1.58 6.15
C ALA A 49 0.37 -1.90 7.36
N ASP A 50 0.91 -1.80 8.59
CA ASP A 50 0.13 -2.00 9.82
C ASP A 50 -0.99 -0.96 9.97
N ILE A 51 -0.74 0.30 9.62
CA ILE A 51 -1.78 1.34 9.59
C ILE A 51 -2.86 0.99 8.57
N ALA A 52 -2.48 0.58 7.37
CA ALA A 52 -3.42 0.24 6.30
C ALA A 52 -4.24 -1.02 6.62
N GLU A 53 -3.63 -2.10 7.12
CA GLU A 53 -4.36 -3.33 7.44
C GLU A 53 -5.43 -3.14 8.53
N LYS A 54 -5.25 -2.16 9.41
CA LYS A 54 -6.26 -1.80 10.43
C LYS A 54 -7.45 -1.05 9.83
N ALA A 55 -7.33 -0.51 8.62
CA ALA A 55 -8.45 0.10 7.91
C ALA A 55 -9.38 -0.99 7.38
N ALA A 56 -10.68 -0.83 7.59
CA ALA A 56 -11.66 -1.80 7.11
C ALA A 56 -11.75 -1.79 5.56
N GLY A 57 -11.82 -2.98 4.97
CA GLY A 57 -12.08 -3.15 3.54
C GLY A 57 -10.87 -2.98 2.63
N VAL A 58 -9.64 -3.09 3.15
CA VAL A 58 -8.43 -3.14 2.32
C VAL A 58 -7.63 -4.43 2.52
N VAL A 59 -6.86 -4.79 1.50
CA VAL A 59 -5.85 -5.85 1.52
C VAL A 59 -4.51 -5.21 1.18
N VAL A 60 -3.48 -5.49 1.98
CA VAL A 60 -2.14 -4.92 1.78
C VAL A 60 -1.18 -5.99 1.27
N GLU A 61 -0.43 -5.68 0.23
CA GLU A 61 0.60 -6.54 -0.34
C GLU A 61 1.93 -5.82 -0.45
N ASP A 62 3.01 -6.52 -0.10
CA ASP A 62 4.36 -6.12 -0.49
C ASP A 62 4.52 -6.26 -2.01
N ILE A 63 5.16 -5.29 -2.66
CA ILE A 63 5.44 -5.31 -4.09
C ILE A 63 6.95 -5.44 -4.28
N LYS A 64 7.38 -6.67 -4.57
CA LYS A 64 8.78 -7.03 -4.77
C LYS A 64 9.32 -6.40 -6.05
N GLY A 65 10.29 -5.50 -5.89
CA GLY A 65 11.09 -4.94 -6.96
C GLY A 65 12.50 -5.54 -7.00
N HIS A 66 13.24 -5.24 -8.06
CA HIS A 66 14.69 -5.52 -8.16
C HIS A 66 15.55 -4.39 -7.54
N CYS A 67 14.95 -3.47 -6.79
CA CYS A 67 15.59 -2.25 -6.29
C CYS A 67 16.54 -2.53 -5.09
N PRO A 68 17.56 -1.68 -4.84
CA PRO A 68 18.55 -1.93 -3.80
C PRO A 68 17.87 -1.93 -2.41
N GLN A 69 18.47 -2.69 -1.50
CA GLN A 69 17.95 -3.24 -0.22
C GLN A 69 17.07 -2.34 0.69
N ASN A 70 16.93 -1.04 0.43
CA ASN A 70 16.33 -0.09 1.37
C ASN A 70 15.04 0.59 0.88
N LEU A 71 14.66 0.50 -0.40
CA LEU A 71 13.39 1.07 -0.90
C LEU A 71 12.44 -0.05 -1.33
N ILE A 72 11.30 -0.14 -0.64
CA ILE A 72 10.23 -1.09 -0.97
C ILE A 72 8.90 -0.36 -1.18
N MET A 73 7.96 -1.06 -1.79
CA MET A 73 6.64 -0.56 -2.14
C MET A 73 5.58 -1.51 -1.59
N ILE A 74 4.50 -0.97 -1.05
CA ILE A 74 3.28 -1.73 -0.75
C ILE A 74 2.16 -1.29 -1.70
N ALA A 75 1.26 -2.23 -2.00
CA ALA A 75 0.00 -1.99 -2.68
C ALA A 75 -1.17 -2.25 -1.72
N ILE A 76 -2.14 -1.34 -1.70
CA ILE A 76 -3.33 -1.40 -0.85
C ILE A 76 -4.53 -1.51 -1.79
N PHE A 77 -5.14 -2.68 -1.83
CA PHE A 77 -6.29 -3.00 -2.68
C PHE A 77 -7.58 -2.82 -1.89
N GLY A 78 -8.60 -2.21 -2.46
CA GLY A 78 -9.93 -2.09 -1.84
C GLY A 78 -10.89 -1.30 -2.72
N ASP A 79 -12.04 -0.91 -2.17
CA ASP A 79 -12.84 0.13 -2.80
C ASP A 79 -12.16 1.50 -2.69
N THR A 80 -12.57 2.42 -3.56
CA THR A 80 -11.96 3.74 -3.70
C THR A 80 -11.95 4.51 -2.37
N SER A 81 -13.03 4.40 -1.59
CA SER A 81 -13.16 5.13 -0.33
C SER A 81 -12.26 4.56 0.76
N SER A 82 -12.19 3.23 0.88
CA SER A 82 -11.30 2.54 1.81
C SER A 82 -9.83 2.78 1.49
N VAL A 83 -9.45 2.77 0.20
CA VAL A 83 -8.08 3.07 -0.23
C VAL A 83 -7.71 4.52 0.06
N GLU A 84 -8.59 5.49 -0.24
CA GLU A 84 -8.34 6.90 0.07
C GLU A 84 -8.19 7.13 1.58
N ALA A 85 -9.07 6.53 2.40
CA ALA A 85 -9.01 6.63 3.85
C ALA A 85 -7.71 6.03 4.42
N ALA A 86 -7.30 4.84 3.95
CA ALA A 86 -6.05 4.22 4.37
C ALA A 86 -4.83 5.08 4.02
N ILE A 87 -4.77 5.65 2.82
CA ILE A 87 -3.67 6.54 2.39
C ILE A 87 -3.64 7.82 3.23
N GLN A 88 -4.80 8.41 3.53
CA GLN A 88 -4.90 9.61 4.38
C GLN A 88 -4.41 9.33 5.80
N GLU A 89 -4.79 8.19 6.39
CA GLU A 89 -4.35 7.81 7.74
C GLU A 89 -2.84 7.58 7.80
N ILE A 90 -2.25 6.93 6.79
CA ILE A 90 -0.78 6.81 6.68
C ILE A 90 -0.14 8.20 6.64
N GLN A 91 -0.65 9.12 5.81
CA GLN A 91 -0.10 10.48 5.72
C GLN A 91 -0.20 11.23 7.05
N TYR A 92 -1.32 11.09 7.76
CA TYR A 92 -1.56 11.70 9.06
C TYR A 92 -0.54 11.18 10.10
N LYS A 93 -0.43 9.86 10.27
CA LYS A 93 0.49 9.23 11.24
C LYS A 93 1.96 9.54 10.97
N PHE A 94 2.37 9.59 9.70
CA PHE A 94 3.74 9.98 9.34
C PHE A 94 4.01 11.48 9.49
N LYS A 95 2.98 12.32 9.55
CA LYS A 95 3.12 13.74 9.89
C LYS A 95 3.27 13.91 11.41
N GLU A 96 2.41 13.26 12.20
CA GLU A 96 2.49 13.24 13.68
C GLU A 96 3.85 12.72 14.17
N ALA A 97 4.37 11.65 13.55
CA ALA A 97 5.68 11.09 13.90
C ALA A 97 6.85 12.05 13.64
N LYS A 98 6.72 12.98 12.67
CA LYS A 98 7.75 14.00 12.38
C LYS A 98 7.64 15.22 13.28
N THR A 99 6.44 15.55 13.77
CA THR A 99 6.21 16.64 14.72
C THR A 99 6.55 16.24 16.15
N GLY A 100 6.84 14.96 16.41
CA GLY A 100 7.19 14.45 17.74
C GLY A 100 5.96 14.26 18.64
N GLU A 101 4.75 14.24 18.08
CA GLU A 101 3.50 14.10 18.82
C GLU A 101 3.22 12.64 19.25
N ILE A 102 4.07 11.69 18.84
CA ILE A 102 4.02 10.26 19.19
C ILE A 102 5.35 9.80 19.84
N LEU A 103 6.09 10.71 20.50
CA LEU A 103 7.21 10.35 21.38
C LEU A 103 6.88 10.65 22.84
#